data_AF-A0A1F3X0M6-F1
#
_entry.id   AF-A0A1F3X0M6-F1
#
_cell.length_a   1.000
_cell.length_b   1.000
_cell.length_c   1.000
_cell.angle_alpha   90.00
_cell.angle_beta   90.00
_cell.angle_gamma   90.00
#
_symmetry.space_group_name_H-M   'P 1'
#
loop_
_entity.id
_entity.type
_entity.pdbx_description
1 polymer ?
#
loop_
_entity_poly.entity_id
_entity_poly.type
_entity_poly.pdbx_seq_one_letter_code
_entity_poly.pdbx_strand_id
1 'polypeptide(L)'
;MAGQLKKTGSQKAEGFEPAMAEIEQIVADMEAGKLSLEDSLAAYKRGAELLSFCRSRLEDAQQQVRVLEDGVLKDFSAGGEPDKN
;
A
#
# COMPACT_ATOMS: atom_id res chain seq x y z
N MET A 1 26.10 -24.35 1.31
CA MET A 1 25.17 -23.52 2.10
C MET A 1 25.53 -22.06 1.92
N ALA A 2 25.01 -21.42 0.87
CA ALA A 2 25.34 -20.05 0.53
C ALA A 2 24.21 -19.10 0.95
N GLY A 3 24.58 -18.14 1.81
CA GLY A 3 24.17 -16.74 1.66
C GLY A 3 22.75 -16.35 2.03
N GLN A 4 22.46 -16.23 3.33
CA GLN A 4 21.50 -15.23 3.80
C GLN A 4 22.25 -13.92 4.08
N LEU A 5 22.39 -13.09 3.04
CA LEU A 5 22.79 -11.69 3.20
C LEU A 5 21.53 -10.81 3.22
N LYS A 6 21.23 -10.36 4.44
CA LYS A 6 20.66 -9.04 4.79
C LYS A 6 20.29 -8.13 3.62
N LYS A 7 19.00 -7.84 3.48
CA LYS A 7 18.49 -6.52 3.06
C LYS A 7 17.49 -6.01 4.10
N THR A 8 17.99 -5.70 5.28
CA THR A 8 17.37 -4.71 6.18
C THR A 8 17.94 -3.36 5.75
N GLY A 9 17.35 -2.74 4.73
CA GLY A 9 17.81 -1.47 4.19
C GLY A 9 16.64 -0.64 3.67
N SER A 10 16.37 0.47 4.36
CA SER A 10 15.50 1.60 3.95
C SER A 10 13.97 1.45 3.91
N GLN A 11 13.36 0.57 4.70
CA GLN A 11 11.88 0.55 4.81
C GLN A 11 11.26 1.73 5.60
N LYS A 12 12.03 2.74 6.02
CA LYS A 12 11.48 3.92 6.72
C LYS A 12 10.87 4.98 5.79
N ALA A 13 11.04 4.86 4.47
CA ALA A 13 10.54 5.81 3.48
C ALA A 13 9.53 5.21 2.46
N GLU A 14 9.15 3.93 2.59
CA GLU A 14 8.26 3.23 1.64
C GLU A 14 6.96 2.76 2.32
N GLY A 15 6.38 3.63 3.16
CA GLY A 15 5.07 3.42 3.77
C GLY A 15 3.97 4.18 3.02
N PHE A 16 2.71 3.83 3.25
CA PHE A 16 1.56 4.55 2.67
C PHE A 16 1.57 6.04 3.05
N GLU A 17 1.75 6.36 4.33
CA GLU A 17 1.76 7.75 4.82
C GLU A 17 2.91 8.60 4.23
N PRO A 18 4.18 8.15 4.24
CA PRO A 18 5.25 8.87 3.53
C PRO A 18 4.99 9.05 2.04
N ALA A 19 4.45 8.03 1.35
CA ALA A 19 4.15 8.11 -0.08
C ALA A 19 3.05 9.14 -0.37
N MET A 20 2.03 9.22 0.48
CA MET A 20 0.98 10.24 0.39
C MET A 20 1.53 11.65 0.61
N ALA A 21 2.36 11.84 1.65
CA ALA A 21 2.99 13.14 1.90
C ALA A 21 3.89 13.60 0.74
N GLU A 22 4.58 12.66 0.08
CA GLU A 22 5.37 12.99 -1.11
C GLU A 22 4.50 13.37 -2.32
N ILE A 23 3.35 12.70 -2.53
CA ILE A 23 2.37 13.10 -3.56
C ILE A 23 1.86 14.51 -3.29
N GLU A 24 1.52 14.85 -2.06
CA GLU A 24 1.06 16.19 -1.68
C GLU A 24 2.10 17.27 -2.01
N GLN A 25 3.37 17.00 -1.71
CA GLN A 25 4.47 17.91 -2.05
C GLN A 25 4.63 18.08 -3.57
N ILE A 26 4.58 16.97 -4.31
CA ILE A 26 4.66 17.00 -5.79
C ILE A 26 3.52 17.85 -6.37
N VAL A 27 2.30 17.68 -5.88
CA VAL A 27 1.13 18.47 -6.32
C VAL A 27 1.35 19.95 -6.00
N ALA A 28 1.80 20.29 -4.78
CA ALA A 28 2.07 21.66 -4.39
C ALA A 28 3.13 22.32 -5.29
N ASP A 29 4.19 21.59 -5.66
CA ASP A 29 5.24 22.09 -6.55
C ASP A 29 4.73 22.29 -7.99
N MET A 30 3.85 21.41 -8.47
CA MET A 30 3.19 21.54 -9.77
C MET A 30 2.24 22.74 -9.81
N GLU A 31 1.44 22.95 -8.76
CA GLU A 31 0.51 24.06 -8.63
C GLU A 31 1.23 25.41 -8.47
N ALA A 32 2.42 25.41 -7.86
CA ALA A 32 3.24 26.63 -7.76
C ALA A 32 3.70 27.17 -9.11
N GLY A 33 3.68 26.35 -10.18
CA GLY A 33 3.95 26.78 -11.56
C GLY A 33 5.39 27.21 -11.84
N LYS A 34 6.33 26.82 -10.96
CA LYS A 34 7.76 27.19 -11.06
C LYS A 34 8.63 26.10 -11.67
N LEU A 35 8.07 24.92 -11.92
CA LEU A 35 8.78 23.78 -12.49
C LEU A 35 9.07 24.01 -13.97
N SER A 36 10.27 23.60 -14.41
CA SER A 36 10.54 23.48 -15.84
C SER A 36 9.69 22.36 -16.45
N LEU A 37 9.66 22.27 -17.79
CA LEU A 37 8.97 21.17 -18.48
C LEU A 37 9.56 19.81 -18.08
N GLU A 38 10.89 19.71 -17.99
CA GLU A 38 11.58 18.48 -17.62
C GLU A 38 11.26 18.09 -16.17
N ASP A 39 11.26 19.05 -15.25
CA ASP A 39 10.92 18.81 -13.85
C ASP A 39 9.44 18.43 -13.69
N SER A 40 8.56 19.05 -14.47
CA SER A 40 7.12 18.70 -14.47
C SER A 40 6.88 17.27 -14.92
N LEU A 41 7.62 16.80 -15.94
CA LEU A 41 7.56 15.41 -16.40
C LEU A 41 8.13 14.43 -15.37
N ALA A 42 9.20 14.82 -14.67
CA ALA A 42 9.77 14.02 -13.58
C ALA A 42 8.81 13.92 -12.39
N ALA A 43 8.24 15.05 -11.97
CA ALA A 43 7.23 15.16 -10.92
C ALA A 43 6.01 14.26 -11.22
N TYR A 44 5.49 14.32 -12.45
CA TYR A 44 4.38 13.48 -12.87
C TYR A 44 4.71 11.97 -12.81
N LYS A 45 5.88 11.56 -13.34
CA LYS A 45 6.31 10.15 -13.29
C LYS A 45 6.41 9.65 -11.85
N ARG A 46 7.03 10.44 -10.98
CA ARG A 46 7.16 10.11 -9.57
C ARG A 46 5.80 9.99 -8.88
N GLY A 47 4.90 10.94 -9.11
CA GLY A 47 3.53 10.89 -8.60
C GLY A 47 2.77 9.63 -9.06
N ALA A 48 2.94 9.23 -10.33
CA ALA A 48 2.31 8.02 -10.87
C ALA A 48 2.83 6.74 -10.20
N GLU A 49 4.15 6.64 -9.95
CA GLU A 49 4.75 5.53 -9.21
C GLU A 49 4.21 5.43 -7.78
N LEU A 50 4.17 6.56 -7.07
CA LEU A 50 3.65 6.64 -5.70
C LEU A 50 2.17 6.27 -5.64
N LEU A 51 1.35 6.73 -6.59
CA LEU A 51 -0.06 6.35 -6.69
C LEU A 51 -0.24 4.84 -6.90
N SER A 52 0.57 4.24 -7.77
CA SER A 52 0.53 2.79 -7.99
C SER A 52 0.90 2.02 -6.72
N PHE A 53 1.92 2.49 -6.00
CA PHE A 53 2.32 1.91 -4.72
C PHE A 53 1.18 2.00 -3.69
N CYS A 54 0.58 3.18 -3.51
CA CYS A 54 -0.52 3.38 -2.57
C CYS A 54 -1.72 2.47 -2.87
N ARG A 55 -2.09 2.31 -4.15
CA ARG A 55 -3.18 1.41 -4.57
C ARG A 55 -2.89 -0.04 -4.19
N SER A 56 -1.69 -0.53 -4.48
CA SER A 56 -1.29 -1.89 -4.11
C SER A 56 -1.35 -2.12 -2.60
N ARG A 57 -0.93 -1.13 -1.79
CA ARG A 57 -1.04 -1.23 -0.32
C ARG A 57 -2.49 -1.32 0.17
N LEU A 58 -3.40 -0.57 -0.46
CA LEU A 58 -4.82 -0.63 -0.13
C LEU A 58 -5.44 -1.96 -0.53
N GLU A 59 -5.09 -2.48 -1.71
CA GLU A 59 -5.54 -3.81 -2.17
C GLU A 59 -5.09 -4.92 -1.23
N ASP A 60 -3.81 -4.89 -0.81
CA ASP A 60 -3.27 -5.83 0.17
C ASP A 60 -4.04 -5.78 1.50
N ALA A 61 -4.29 -4.56 2.01
CA ALA A 61 -5.03 -4.36 3.25
C ALA A 61 -6.47 -4.88 3.14
N GLN A 62 -7.16 -4.57 2.03
CA GLN A 62 -8.52 -5.08 1.77
C GLN A 62 -8.54 -6.61 1.69
N GLN A 63 -7.52 -7.23 1.08
CA GLN A 63 -7.43 -8.68 1.01
C GLN A 63 -7.23 -9.31 2.39
N GLN A 64 -6.41 -8.70 3.24
CA GLN A 64 -6.21 -9.17 4.62
C GLN A 64 -7.51 -9.10 5.44
N VAL A 65 -8.27 -8.00 5.31
CA VAL A 65 -9.58 -7.86 5.96
C VAL A 65 -10.54 -8.96 5.51
N ARG A 66 -10.67 -9.20 4.20
CA ARG A 66 -11.54 -10.27 3.66
C ARG A 66 -11.19 -11.65 4.22
N VAL A 67 -9.91 -11.99 4.28
CA VAL A 67 -9.46 -13.29 4.82
C VAL A 67 -9.81 -13.43 6.30
N LEU A 68 -9.70 -12.36 7.09
CA LEU A 68 -10.07 -12.38 8.50
C LEU A 68 -11.58 -12.54 8.67
N GLU A 69 -12.39 -11.82 7.88
CA GLU A 69 -13.86 -11.94 7.89
C GLU A 69 -14.31 -13.36 7.51
N ASP A 70 -13.73 -13.94 6.46
CA ASP A 70 -14.01 -15.32 6.04
C ASP A 70 -13.61 -16.36 7.09
N GLY A 71 -12.48 -16.13 7.79
CA GLY A 71 -12.04 -16.97 8.90
C GLY A 71 -13.03 -16.91 10.07
N VAL A 72 -13.41 -15.70 10.48
CA VAL A 72 -14.40 -15.47 11.55
C VAL A 72 -15.76 -16.07 11.21
N LEU A 73 -16.21 -15.95 9.96
CA LEU A 73 -17.45 -16.57 9.49
C LEU A 73 -17.40 -18.11 9.57
N LYS A 74 -16.27 -18.73 9.21
CA LYS A 74 -16.10 -20.18 9.33
C LYS A 74 -16.09 -20.66 10.77
N ASP A 75 -15.43 -19.93 11.66
CA ASP A 75 -15.39 -20.26 13.10
C ASP A 75 -16.79 -20.19 13.71
N PHE A 76 -17.63 -19.24 13.28
CA PHE A 76 -19.02 -19.13 13.74
C PHE A 76 -19.94 -20.22 13.15
N SER A 77 -19.78 -20.58 11.87
CA SER A 77 -20.56 -21.65 11.24
C SER A 77 -20.18 -23.06 11.73
N ALA A 78 -18.95 -23.27 12.22
CA ALA A 78 -18.52 -24.55 12.77
C ALA A 78 -19.01 -24.80 14.21
N GLY A 79 -19.58 -23.77 14.88
CA GLY A 79 -20.14 -23.85 16.23
C GLY A 79 -21.64 -24.17 16.30
N GLY A 80 -22.31 -24.37 15.16
CA GLY A 80 -23.71 -24.85 15.13
C GLY A 80 -23.74 -26.36 15.30
N GLU A 81 -24.03 -26.83 16.52
CA GLU A 81 -24.15 -28.26 16.84
C GLU A 81 -25.09 -29.03 15.88
N PRO A 82 -24.79 -30.32 15.63
CA PRO A 82 -25.70 -31.22 14.95
C PRO A 82 -26.89 -31.52 15.88
N ASP A 83 -28.04 -30.89 15.60
CA ASP A 83 -29.29 -31.26 16.25
C ASP A 83 -29.67 -32.69 15.83
N LYS A 84 -29.51 -33.61 16.78
CA LYS A 84 -29.96 -34.99 16.71
C LYS A 84 -31.46 -35.02 16.98
N ASN A 85 -32.26 -35.46 16.01
CA ASN A 85 -33.31 -36.48 16.19
C ASN A 85 -34.05 -36.79 14.87
#